data_AF-A0A6M1L7A4-F1
#
_entry.id   AF-A0A6M1L7A4-F1
#
_cell.length_a   1.000
_cell.length_b   1.000
_cell.length_c   1.000
_cell.angle_alpha   90.00
_cell.angle_beta   90.00
_cell.angle_gamma   90.00
#
_symmetry.space_group_name_H-M   'P 1'
#
loop_
_entity.id
_entity.type
_entity.pdbx_description
1 polymer ?
#
loop_
_entity_poly.entity_id
_entity_poly.type
_entity_poly.pdbx_seq_one_letter_code
_entity_poly.pdbx_strand_id
1 'polypeptide(L)'
;MSDSHPPYGGQQPDPNAAPWGTPPGSPVGPPGSPVAPAGYPSPYGAPVPPPPSYGPQPTKSSNKGLWLGLGIGAAVMAVLVACGGVIGFFVLAGDDEGEPVAGQRSEAPVVPTDAPSIVPPAEQQPDNNNAVTARNSSDMSAVCEGSPILNAAPYTGAKGTKVYTFANSPERPESWLSKSVGFDKQYYAKTSEWASVSVVGCLTFEQGSEGTPRKCQYKDRDDKQVTVDYVSSRYTLTFYAARTGEKIGEGGRVNAPAVRCPSFISYNKETMRAYAQPDSGAIELALDKFTS
;
A
#
# COMPACT_ATOMS: atom_id res chain seq x y z
N MET A 1 4.20 76.56 -11.49
CA MET A 1 5.30 77.39 -10.96
C MET A 1 5.28 77.25 -9.45
N SER A 2 6.43 76.85 -8.91
CA SER A 2 6.88 76.97 -7.52
C SER A 2 6.36 75.95 -6.51
N ASP A 3 7.25 74.98 -6.28
CA ASP A 3 7.40 74.09 -5.15
C ASP A 3 7.48 74.80 -3.80
N SER A 4 7.07 74.11 -2.74
CA SER A 4 7.60 74.26 -1.38
C SER A 4 7.38 72.98 -0.57
N HIS A 5 8.47 72.24 -0.33
CA HIS A 5 8.58 71.12 0.60
C HIS A 5 8.72 71.59 2.06
N PRO A 6 8.35 70.74 3.03
CA PRO A 6 9.08 70.58 4.29
C PRO A 6 9.63 69.15 4.49
N PRO A 7 10.56 68.94 5.45
CA PRO A 7 11.67 68.00 5.31
C PRO A 7 11.50 66.66 6.06
N TYR A 8 12.20 65.65 5.51
CA TYR A 8 12.76 64.42 6.10
C TYR A 8 12.26 63.91 7.46
N GLY A 9 11.91 62.60 7.47
CA GLY A 9 12.37 61.70 8.53
C GLY A 9 11.29 60.86 9.22
N GLY A 10 10.77 59.83 8.55
CA GLY A 10 9.99 58.77 9.19
C GLY A 10 10.45 57.41 8.69
N GLN A 11 11.36 56.78 9.42
CA GLN A 11 11.79 55.41 9.17
C GLN A 11 10.59 54.45 9.33
N GLN A 12 10.37 53.69 8.26
CA GLN A 12 9.43 52.59 8.17
C GLN A 12 9.91 51.43 9.06
N PRO A 13 9.08 50.86 9.96
CA PRO A 13 9.49 49.69 10.74
C PRO A 13 9.63 48.45 9.85
N ASP A 14 10.77 47.76 9.98
CA ASP A 14 11.04 46.49 9.30
C ASP A 14 10.13 45.36 9.85
N PRO A 15 9.45 44.56 9.01
CA PRO A 15 8.54 43.49 9.45
C PRO A 15 9.23 42.24 10.04
N ASN A 16 10.55 42.18 10.15
CA ASN A 16 11.29 40.99 10.58
C ASN A 16 11.84 41.04 12.03
N ALA A 17 11.06 41.56 12.98
CA ALA A 17 11.38 41.43 14.41
C ALA A 17 10.71 40.18 15.00
N ALA A 18 11.45 39.07 15.11
CA ALA A 18 11.02 37.88 15.84
C ALA A 18 11.19 38.07 17.38
N PRO A 19 10.27 37.59 18.23
CA PRO A 19 10.24 37.89 19.66
C PRO A 19 10.69 36.70 20.51
N TRP A 20 11.98 36.34 20.55
CA TRP A 20 12.47 35.36 21.53
C TRP A 20 13.88 35.74 22.01
N GLY A 21 13.97 36.00 23.32
CA GLY A 21 15.18 36.45 24.00
C GLY A 21 16.28 35.40 24.05
N THR A 22 17.52 35.86 23.98
CA THR A 22 18.73 35.07 24.22
C THR A 22 19.07 35.04 25.73
N PRO A 23 19.56 33.90 26.25
CA PRO A 23 19.99 33.78 27.65
C PRO A 23 21.35 34.46 27.89
N PRO A 24 21.63 34.90 29.14
CA PRO A 24 22.75 35.79 29.44
C PRO A 24 24.09 35.03 29.56
N GLY A 25 25.14 35.56 28.91
CA GLY A 25 26.52 35.20 29.22
C GLY A 25 27.44 35.11 28.01
N SER A 26 27.83 36.25 27.41
CA SER A 26 29.10 36.39 26.67
C SER A 26 29.52 37.86 26.55
N PRO A 27 30.83 38.19 26.61
CA PRO A 27 31.30 39.58 26.79
C PRO A 27 31.29 40.42 25.50
N VAL A 28 31.08 41.72 25.70
CA VAL A 28 31.07 42.80 24.69
C VAL A 28 32.49 43.10 24.19
N GLY A 29 32.69 43.15 22.87
CA GLY A 29 33.91 43.65 22.21
C GLY A 29 33.72 45.06 21.62
N PRO A 30 34.77 45.90 21.53
CA PRO A 30 34.65 47.33 21.19
C PRO A 30 34.57 47.63 19.67
N PRO A 31 34.13 48.85 19.27
CA PRO A 31 33.79 49.19 17.89
C PRO A 31 34.96 49.87 17.13
N GLY A 32 35.11 49.59 15.82
CA GLY A 32 35.88 50.47 14.91
C GLY A 32 36.52 49.85 13.66
N SER A 33 35.74 49.77 12.57
CA SER A 33 36.08 50.11 11.16
C SER A 33 37.24 49.36 10.42
N PRO A 34 37.48 49.55 9.09
CA PRO A 34 37.09 48.56 8.07
C PRO A 34 38.15 48.28 6.97
N VAL A 35 38.49 47.04 6.60
CA VAL A 35 39.22 46.77 5.33
C VAL A 35 38.93 45.36 4.79
N ALA A 36 38.62 45.26 3.50
CA ALA A 36 38.48 44.01 2.71
C ALA A 36 39.83 43.58 2.07
N PRO A 37 39.88 42.65 1.12
CA PRO A 37 39.94 41.20 1.28
C PRO A 37 41.27 40.60 0.75
N ALA A 38 41.80 39.51 1.33
CA ALA A 38 42.72 38.60 0.64
C ALA A 38 43.00 37.31 1.45
N GLY A 39 42.70 36.16 0.85
CA GLY A 39 43.61 35.01 0.75
C GLY A 39 43.91 34.13 1.97
N TYR A 40 43.67 32.82 1.77
CA TYR A 40 44.24 31.62 2.43
C TYR A 40 43.58 31.08 3.73
N PRO A 41 43.66 29.76 4.01
CA PRO A 41 42.89 28.69 3.37
C PRO A 41 42.08 27.86 4.40
N SER A 42 41.03 27.15 3.95
CA SER A 42 40.22 26.26 4.80
C SER A 42 40.90 24.89 5.01
N PRO A 43 41.06 24.37 6.25
CA PRO A 43 41.83 23.17 6.54
C PRO A 43 41.00 21.87 6.65
N TYR A 44 40.00 21.65 5.78
CA TYR A 44 39.32 20.36 5.67
C TYR A 44 38.97 20.04 4.21
N GLY A 45 39.99 19.69 3.42
CA GLY A 45 39.84 19.08 2.11
C GLY A 45 39.99 17.56 2.22
N ALA A 46 38.87 16.84 2.32
CA ALA A 46 38.84 15.41 2.01
C ALA A 46 38.44 15.24 0.54
N PRO A 47 39.13 14.41 -0.25
CA PRO A 47 38.81 14.21 -1.67
C PRO A 47 37.46 13.49 -1.80
N VAL A 48 36.54 14.12 -2.52
CA VAL A 48 35.31 13.50 -3.01
C VAL A 48 35.65 12.43 -4.07
N PRO A 49 35.15 11.18 -3.95
CA PRO A 49 35.32 10.17 -4.99
C PRO A 49 34.52 10.58 -6.25
N PRO A 50 35.03 10.27 -7.46
CA PRO A 50 34.34 10.59 -8.70
C PRO A 50 33.02 9.81 -8.82
N PRO A 51 32.00 10.38 -9.50
CA PRO A 51 30.75 9.67 -9.74
C PRO A 51 31.00 8.42 -10.61
N PRO A 52 30.24 7.32 -10.41
CA PRO A 52 30.37 6.12 -11.22
C PRO A 52 30.04 6.43 -12.68
N SER A 53 30.91 6.00 -13.59
CA SER A 53 30.69 6.07 -15.03
C SER A 53 29.52 5.17 -15.41
N TYR A 54 28.42 5.77 -15.84
CA TYR A 54 27.34 5.04 -16.49
C TYR A 54 27.89 4.44 -17.79
N GLY A 55 27.91 3.11 -17.85
CA GLY A 55 28.21 2.37 -19.07
C GLY A 55 27.25 2.71 -20.21
N PRO A 56 27.59 2.33 -21.45
CA PRO A 56 26.81 2.68 -22.63
C PRO A 56 25.35 2.19 -22.51
N GLN A 57 24.42 3.08 -22.88
CA GLN A 57 22.98 2.79 -22.91
C GLN A 57 22.68 1.56 -23.78
N PRO A 58 21.77 0.66 -23.36
CA PRO A 58 21.33 -0.43 -24.20
C PRO A 58 20.62 0.13 -25.44
N THR A 59 21.12 -0.28 -26.59
CA THR A 59 20.60 0.05 -27.92
C THR A 59 19.19 -0.50 -28.10
N LYS A 60 18.31 0.36 -28.59
CA LYS A 60 16.93 0.10 -29.03
C LYS A 60 16.84 -1.18 -29.89
N SER A 61 16.32 -2.27 -29.33
CA SER A 61 16.16 -3.53 -30.06
C SER A 61 14.91 -3.50 -30.96
N SER A 62 15.11 -3.94 -32.19
CA SER A 62 14.17 -3.96 -33.32
C SER A 62 12.98 -4.92 -33.12
N ASN A 63 11.79 -4.50 -33.56
CA ASN A 63 10.51 -5.24 -33.55
C ASN A 63 10.51 -6.43 -34.54
N LYS A 64 11.26 -7.48 -34.27
CA LYS A 64 11.22 -8.73 -35.05
C LYS A 64 10.69 -9.96 -34.29
N GLY A 65 10.23 -9.79 -33.05
CA GLY A 65 9.69 -10.88 -32.22
C GLY A 65 8.18 -11.16 -32.37
N LEU A 66 7.41 -10.26 -33.02
CA LEU A 66 5.94 -10.36 -33.06
C LEU A 66 5.41 -11.38 -34.08
N TRP A 67 6.26 -11.86 -35.00
CA TRP A 67 5.81 -12.75 -36.09
C TRP A 67 6.03 -14.25 -35.83
N LEU A 68 6.72 -14.63 -34.76
CA LEU A 68 6.94 -16.06 -34.42
C LEU A 68 5.92 -16.63 -33.41
N GLY A 69 5.14 -15.78 -32.72
CA GLY A 69 4.19 -16.20 -31.68
C GLY A 69 2.80 -16.63 -32.19
N LEU A 70 2.44 -16.27 -33.42
CA LEU A 70 1.09 -16.53 -33.96
C LEU A 70 0.91 -17.95 -34.52
N GLY A 71 1.99 -18.65 -34.86
CA GLY A 71 1.94 -19.98 -35.50
C GLY A 71 1.69 -21.15 -34.54
N ILE A 72 2.10 -21.02 -33.28
CA ILE A 72 2.02 -22.11 -32.29
C ILE A 72 0.62 -22.21 -31.67
N GLY A 73 -0.08 -21.08 -31.51
CA GLY A 73 -1.41 -21.04 -30.89
C GLY A 73 -2.50 -21.76 -31.69
N ALA A 74 -2.44 -21.71 -33.03
CA ALA A 74 -3.42 -22.36 -33.89
C ALA A 74 -3.28 -23.90 -33.92
N ALA A 75 -2.05 -24.41 -33.81
CA ALA A 75 -1.80 -25.85 -33.82
C ALA A 75 -2.25 -26.53 -32.52
N VAL A 76 -2.08 -25.88 -31.36
CA VAL A 76 -2.51 -26.42 -30.05
C VAL A 76 -4.04 -26.45 -29.94
N MET A 77 -4.73 -25.42 -30.44
CA MET A 77 -6.19 -25.40 -30.47
C MET A 77 -6.77 -26.46 -31.42
N ALA A 78 -6.15 -26.71 -32.56
CA ALA A 78 -6.61 -27.76 -33.49
C ALA A 78 -6.47 -29.18 -32.90
N VAL A 79 -5.41 -29.44 -32.12
CA VAL A 79 -5.20 -30.73 -31.46
C VAL A 79 -6.20 -30.96 -30.31
N LEU A 80 -6.55 -29.92 -29.54
CA LEU A 80 -7.55 -30.04 -28.47
C LEU A 80 -8.97 -30.29 -29.02
N VAL A 81 -9.30 -29.71 -30.19
CA VAL A 81 -10.59 -29.96 -30.86
C VAL A 81 -10.63 -31.36 -31.51
N ALA A 82 -9.50 -31.89 -31.97
CA ALA A 82 -9.42 -33.23 -32.55
C ALA A 82 -9.41 -34.36 -31.49
N CYS A 83 -8.95 -34.09 -30.26
CA CYS A 83 -8.83 -35.10 -29.21
C CYS A 83 -9.90 -35.01 -28.10
N GLY A 84 -10.71 -33.94 -28.06
CA GLY A 84 -11.67 -33.66 -26.97
C GLY A 84 -13.13 -34.05 -27.24
N GLY A 85 -13.41 -34.94 -28.20
CA GLY A 85 -14.77 -35.38 -28.50
C GLY A 85 -15.31 -36.39 -27.49
N VAL A 86 -16.45 -36.06 -26.87
CA VAL A 86 -17.40 -36.94 -26.14
C VAL A 86 -17.17 -37.11 -24.63
N ILE A 87 -17.52 -36.10 -23.82
CA ILE A 87 -18.29 -36.31 -22.57
C ILE A 87 -19.22 -35.11 -22.39
N GLY A 88 -20.49 -35.28 -22.77
CA GLY A 88 -21.47 -34.21 -22.64
C GLY A 88 -22.84 -34.61 -23.20
N PHE A 89 -23.39 -35.72 -22.74
CA PHE A 89 -24.84 -36.00 -22.85
C PHE A 89 -25.16 -37.13 -21.87
N PHE A 90 -26.04 -36.87 -20.90
CA PHE A 90 -26.97 -37.79 -20.22
C PHE A 90 -27.31 -37.24 -18.83
N VAL A 91 -28.31 -36.37 -18.76
CA VAL A 91 -29.31 -36.43 -17.70
C VAL A 91 -30.64 -36.11 -18.37
N LEU A 92 -31.49 -37.14 -18.56
CA LEU A 92 -32.95 -37.07 -18.50
C LEU A 92 -33.55 -38.47 -18.69
N ALA A 93 -34.35 -38.85 -17.69
CA ALA A 93 -35.50 -39.78 -17.70
C ALA A 93 -35.30 -41.31 -17.82
N GLY A 94 -35.86 -42.02 -16.81
CA GLY A 94 -36.84 -43.09 -17.03
C GLY A 94 -36.39 -44.56 -16.90
N ASP A 95 -36.88 -45.19 -15.81
CA ASP A 95 -37.29 -46.59 -15.54
C ASP A 95 -36.71 -47.85 -16.23
N ASP A 96 -36.73 -48.91 -15.40
CA ASP A 96 -36.77 -50.37 -15.61
C ASP A 96 -35.49 -51.25 -15.67
N GLU A 97 -35.35 -52.04 -14.59
CA GLU A 97 -35.07 -53.48 -14.47
C GLU A 97 -33.82 -54.12 -15.11
N GLY A 98 -32.94 -54.69 -14.25
CA GLY A 98 -31.89 -55.63 -14.66
C GLY A 98 -30.85 -55.95 -13.57
N GLU A 99 -31.16 -56.87 -12.65
CA GLU A 99 -30.18 -57.61 -11.83
C GLU A 99 -29.38 -58.63 -12.70
N PRO A 100 -28.32 -59.33 -12.20
CA PRO A 100 -27.48 -59.13 -11.01
C PRO A 100 -25.96 -59.26 -11.30
N VAL A 101 -25.07 -58.71 -10.45
CA VAL A 101 -23.71 -59.27 -10.30
C VAL A 101 -23.34 -59.34 -8.83
N ALA A 102 -23.22 -60.59 -8.37
CA ALA A 102 -22.66 -61.00 -7.09
C ALA A 102 -21.16 -60.68 -7.01
N GLY A 103 -20.68 -60.27 -5.84
CA GLY A 103 -19.24 -60.12 -5.61
C GLY A 103 -18.86 -59.61 -4.22
N GLN A 104 -18.69 -60.56 -3.29
CA GLN A 104 -17.86 -60.49 -2.08
C GLN A 104 -18.29 -59.61 -0.90
N ARG A 105 -18.92 -60.30 0.06
CA ARG A 105 -18.74 -60.09 1.50
C ARG A 105 -17.24 -60.10 1.84
N SER A 106 -16.77 -59.07 2.54
CA SER A 106 -15.66 -59.20 3.49
C SER A 106 -16.23 -58.93 4.88
N GLU A 107 -16.36 -60.01 5.64
CA GLU A 107 -16.65 -60.00 7.07
C GLU A 107 -15.47 -59.35 7.81
N ALA A 108 -15.75 -58.31 8.59
CA ALA A 108 -14.88 -57.87 9.69
C ALA A 108 -15.55 -58.27 11.01
N PRO A 109 -14.77 -58.65 12.05
CA PRO A 109 -15.35 -59.20 13.28
C PRO A 109 -16.06 -58.12 14.09
N VAL A 110 -17.26 -58.43 14.55
CA VAL A 110 -18.03 -57.62 15.50
C VAL A 110 -17.37 -57.68 16.88
N VAL A 111 -16.94 -56.53 17.41
CA VAL A 111 -16.73 -56.34 18.85
C VAL A 111 -17.82 -55.37 19.33
N PRO A 112 -18.64 -55.73 20.34
CA PRO A 112 -19.61 -54.80 20.90
C PRO A 112 -18.98 -53.99 22.05
N THR A 113 -19.64 -52.86 22.37
CA THR A 113 -19.69 -52.18 23.68
C THR A 113 -19.12 -50.74 23.74
N ASP A 114 -20.07 -49.83 23.90
CA ASP A 114 -20.11 -48.58 24.67
C ASP A 114 -19.01 -47.51 24.51
N ALA A 115 -19.36 -46.43 23.80
CA ALA A 115 -19.53 -45.07 24.34
C ALA A 115 -19.54 -44.05 23.18
N PRO A 116 -20.50 -43.12 23.08
CA PRO A 116 -20.37 -42.00 22.16
C PRO A 116 -19.31 -41.03 22.72
N SER A 117 -18.06 -41.19 22.26
CA SER A 117 -17.06 -40.13 22.35
C SER A 117 -17.55 -38.94 21.53
N ILE A 118 -18.05 -37.91 22.21
CA ILE A 118 -18.27 -36.59 21.63
C ILE A 118 -16.89 -36.03 21.30
N VAL A 119 -16.46 -36.28 20.06
CA VAL A 119 -15.31 -35.59 19.47
C VAL A 119 -15.71 -34.11 19.43
N PRO A 120 -14.95 -33.19 20.05
CA PRO A 120 -15.19 -31.76 19.85
C PRO A 120 -15.16 -31.48 18.35
N PRO A 121 -16.05 -30.64 17.79
CA PRO A 121 -15.96 -30.29 16.38
C PRO A 121 -14.54 -29.82 16.10
N ALA A 122 -13.88 -30.44 15.12
CA ALA A 122 -12.68 -29.84 14.55
C ALA A 122 -13.07 -28.41 14.17
N GLU A 123 -12.34 -27.42 14.71
CA GLU A 123 -12.48 -26.04 14.28
C GLU A 123 -12.46 -26.06 12.76
N GLN A 124 -13.54 -25.56 12.14
CA GLN A 124 -13.64 -25.45 10.70
C GLN A 124 -12.54 -24.50 10.25
N GLN A 125 -11.38 -25.06 9.90
CA GLN A 125 -10.38 -24.34 9.15
C GLN A 125 -11.09 -23.90 7.85
N PRO A 126 -11.14 -22.59 7.54
CA PRO A 126 -11.88 -22.12 6.39
C PRO A 126 -11.41 -22.88 5.16
N ASP A 127 -12.38 -23.44 4.42
CA ASP A 127 -12.15 -24.18 3.18
C ASP A 127 -11.63 -23.18 2.14
N ASN A 128 -10.33 -22.91 2.18
CA ASN A 128 -9.73 -21.71 1.61
C ASN A 128 -9.03 -22.01 0.29
N ASN A 129 -9.81 -22.43 -0.72
CA ASN A 129 -9.31 -22.54 -2.09
C ASN A 129 -8.70 -21.23 -2.64
N ASN A 130 -8.86 -20.11 -1.92
CA ASN A 130 -8.31 -18.79 -2.23
C ASN A 130 -7.08 -18.41 -1.39
N ALA A 131 -6.50 -19.31 -0.60
CA ALA A 131 -5.31 -19.00 0.19
C ALA A 131 -4.08 -18.75 -0.69
N VAL A 132 -3.25 -17.79 -0.28
CA VAL A 132 -2.06 -17.37 -1.02
C VAL A 132 -0.80 -17.71 -0.23
N THR A 133 0.26 -18.12 -0.92
CA THR A 133 1.61 -18.17 -0.35
C THR A 133 2.35 -16.92 -0.76
N ALA A 134 2.64 -16.03 0.19
CA ALA A 134 3.36 -14.79 -0.07
C ALA A 134 4.82 -15.06 -0.43
N ARG A 135 5.35 -14.27 -1.35
CA ARG A 135 6.77 -14.23 -1.75
C ARG A 135 7.41 -12.89 -1.43
N ASN A 136 6.59 -11.85 -1.24
CA ASN A 136 7.02 -10.50 -0.93
C ASN A 136 5.95 -9.77 -0.09
N SER A 137 6.26 -8.54 0.36
CA SER A 137 5.36 -7.75 1.19
C SER A 137 4.05 -7.36 0.53
N SER A 138 4.02 -7.19 -0.80
CA SER A 138 2.81 -6.77 -1.52
C SER A 138 1.77 -7.88 -1.58
N ASP A 139 2.20 -9.14 -1.59
CA ASP A 139 1.29 -10.30 -1.58
C ASP A 139 0.43 -10.33 -0.30
N MET A 140 0.90 -9.70 0.79
CA MET A 140 0.14 -9.58 2.05
C MET A 140 -1.15 -8.76 1.90
N SER A 141 -1.28 -7.96 0.83
CA SER A 141 -2.51 -7.23 0.55
C SER A 141 -3.70 -8.13 0.21
N ALA A 142 -3.46 -9.38 -0.20
CA ALA A 142 -4.53 -10.33 -0.51
C ALA A 142 -5.46 -10.60 0.70
N VAL A 143 -4.96 -10.39 1.93
CA VAL A 143 -5.79 -10.44 3.15
C VAL A 143 -6.94 -9.44 3.09
N CYS A 144 -6.72 -8.27 2.50
CA CYS A 144 -7.74 -7.24 2.35
C CYS A 144 -8.81 -7.59 1.30
N GLU A 145 -8.55 -8.60 0.47
CA GLU A 145 -9.50 -9.21 -0.48
C GLU A 145 -10.12 -10.50 0.09
N GLY A 146 -9.85 -10.83 1.36
CA GLY A 146 -10.37 -12.03 2.02
C GLY A 146 -9.54 -13.29 1.79
N SER A 147 -8.34 -13.17 1.22
CA SER A 147 -7.45 -14.31 0.95
C SER A 147 -6.39 -14.45 2.05
N PRO A 148 -6.38 -15.54 2.84
CA PRO A 148 -5.39 -15.76 3.88
C PRO A 148 -3.99 -16.03 3.32
N ILE A 149 -2.95 -15.68 4.09
CA ILE A 149 -1.54 -15.90 3.73
C ILE A 149 -0.96 -17.10 4.49
N LEU A 150 -0.78 -18.23 3.81
CA LEU A 150 -0.44 -19.51 4.45
C LEU A 150 0.87 -19.50 5.24
N ASN A 151 1.84 -18.71 4.77
CA ASN A 151 3.19 -18.59 5.33
C ASN A 151 3.43 -17.27 6.10
N ALA A 152 2.36 -16.57 6.49
CA ALA A 152 2.45 -15.47 7.44
C ALA A 152 2.64 -15.97 8.88
N ALA A 153 3.14 -15.11 9.76
CA ALA A 153 3.26 -15.46 11.17
C ALA A 153 1.86 -15.67 11.79
N PRO A 154 1.69 -16.65 12.71
CA PRO A 154 0.43 -16.80 13.43
C PRO A 154 0.19 -15.57 14.32
N TYR A 155 -1.06 -15.10 14.34
CA TYR A 155 -1.47 -14.07 15.28
C TYR A 155 -1.69 -14.68 16.67
N THR A 156 -0.94 -14.20 17.67
CA THR A 156 -1.00 -14.70 19.05
C THR A 156 -1.49 -13.63 20.05
N GLY A 157 -1.74 -12.42 19.58
CA GLY A 157 -2.19 -11.29 20.38
C GLY A 157 -1.76 -9.94 19.82
N ALA A 158 -2.38 -8.87 20.31
CA ALA A 158 -2.13 -7.50 19.89
C ALA A 158 -0.69 -7.03 20.19
N LYS A 159 -0.19 -7.32 21.38
CA LYS A 159 1.09 -6.81 21.85
C LYS A 159 2.27 -7.42 21.09
N GLY A 160 3.12 -6.57 20.54
CA GLY A 160 4.35 -6.99 19.83
C GLY A 160 4.09 -7.63 18.46
N THR A 161 2.86 -7.61 17.97
CA THR A 161 2.51 -8.09 16.63
C THR A 161 3.15 -7.21 15.55
N LYS A 162 3.58 -7.83 14.46
CA LYS A 162 4.05 -7.12 13.26
C LYS A 162 2.87 -6.85 12.33
N VAL A 163 2.77 -5.61 11.84
CA VAL A 163 1.62 -5.15 11.07
C VAL A 163 2.06 -4.57 9.72
N TYR A 164 1.39 -4.99 8.66
CA TYR A 164 1.34 -4.23 7.42
C TYR A 164 0.01 -3.54 7.25
N THR A 165 0.04 -2.37 6.61
CA THR A 165 -1.16 -1.59 6.35
C THR A 165 -1.29 -1.35 4.85
N PHE A 166 -2.51 -1.48 4.32
CA PHE A 166 -2.82 -1.23 2.93
C PHE A 166 -4.07 -0.36 2.81
N ALA A 167 -4.16 0.46 1.77
CA ALA A 167 -5.38 1.18 1.45
C ALA A 167 -5.75 0.99 -0.01
N ASN A 168 -7.04 0.85 -0.29
CA ASN A 168 -7.54 0.87 -1.65
C ASN A 168 -7.87 2.31 -2.11
N SER A 169 -8.43 2.41 -3.31
CA SER A 169 -8.88 3.69 -3.86
C SER A 169 -10.23 3.51 -4.54
N PRO A 170 -11.08 4.56 -4.61
CA PRO A 170 -12.38 4.46 -5.28
C PRO A 170 -12.27 4.13 -6.77
N GLU A 171 -11.15 4.50 -7.40
CA GLU A 171 -10.90 4.22 -8.82
C GLU A 171 -10.44 2.77 -9.06
N ARG A 172 -9.91 2.12 -8.02
CA ARG A 172 -9.41 0.75 -8.05
C ARG A 172 -9.69 0.09 -6.69
N PRO A 173 -10.95 -0.30 -6.42
CA PRO A 173 -11.36 -0.81 -5.11
C PRO A 173 -10.66 -2.14 -4.76
N GLU A 174 -10.33 -2.94 -5.77
CA GLU A 174 -9.58 -4.20 -5.65
C GLU A 174 -8.05 -4.00 -5.70
N SER A 175 -7.56 -2.76 -5.73
CA SER A 175 -6.12 -2.51 -5.77
C SER A 175 -5.65 -1.89 -4.46
N TRP A 176 -4.86 -2.65 -3.73
CA TRP A 176 -4.38 -2.29 -2.41
C TRP A 176 -2.95 -1.78 -2.45
N LEU A 177 -2.75 -0.56 -1.95
CA LEU A 177 -1.45 0.10 -1.89
C LEU A 177 -0.92 0.11 -0.46
N SER A 178 0.32 -0.35 -0.28
CA SER A 178 0.98 -0.35 1.02
C SER A 178 1.06 1.07 1.60
N LYS A 179 0.85 1.17 2.91
CA LYS A 179 1.00 2.37 3.73
C LYS A 179 2.09 2.10 4.75
N SER A 180 3.29 2.60 4.46
CA SER A 180 4.41 2.53 5.38
C SER A 180 4.25 3.63 6.43
N VAL A 181 4.02 3.21 7.67
CA VAL A 181 3.81 4.08 8.83
C VAL A 181 4.51 3.48 10.06
N GLY A 182 4.86 4.30 11.04
CA GLY A 182 5.44 3.87 12.32
C GLY A 182 6.83 3.25 12.20
N PHE A 183 7.71 3.78 11.35
CA PHE A 183 9.07 3.22 11.09
C PHE A 183 9.92 2.99 12.35
N ASP A 184 9.67 3.75 13.41
CA ASP A 184 10.33 3.68 14.72
C ASP A 184 9.58 2.82 15.75
N LYS A 185 8.43 2.25 15.36
CA LYS A 185 7.53 1.51 16.25
C LYS A 185 7.83 0.01 16.25
N GLN A 186 7.52 -0.64 17.37
CA GLN A 186 7.74 -2.08 17.54
C GLN A 186 6.90 -2.94 16.58
N TYR A 187 5.70 -2.48 16.19
CA TYR A 187 4.84 -3.20 15.25
C TYR A 187 5.31 -3.11 13.80
N TYR A 188 6.27 -2.23 13.48
CA TYR A 188 6.77 -2.07 12.13
C TYR A 188 7.50 -3.32 11.65
N ALA A 189 7.18 -3.73 10.43
CA ALA A 189 7.88 -4.78 9.69
C ALA A 189 8.59 -4.17 8.49
N LYS A 190 9.85 -4.54 8.27
CA LYS A 190 10.55 -4.18 7.03
C LYS A 190 10.01 -5.01 5.88
N THR A 191 10.06 -4.47 4.67
CA THR A 191 9.67 -5.14 3.42
C THR A 191 10.29 -6.54 3.27
N SER A 192 11.56 -6.72 3.67
CA SER A 192 12.27 -8.00 3.63
C SER A 192 11.86 -8.99 4.71
N GLU A 193 11.18 -8.54 5.76
CA GLU A 193 10.77 -9.31 6.94
C GLU A 193 9.27 -9.66 6.88
N TRP A 194 8.67 -9.67 5.69
CA TRP A 194 7.24 -9.89 5.48
C TRP A 194 6.70 -11.18 6.11
N ALA A 195 7.51 -12.24 6.19
CA ALA A 195 7.10 -13.50 6.81
C ALA A 195 6.87 -13.40 8.34
N SER A 196 7.40 -12.35 8.98
CA SER A 196 7.16 -12.08 10.41
C SER A 196 5.83 -11.39 10.69
N VAL A 197 5.14 -10.91 9.65
CA VAL A 197 3.88 -10.18 9.78
C VAL A 197 2.75 -11.14 10.14
N SER A 198 2.06 -10.83 11.24
CA SER A 198 0.91 -11.60 11.75
C SER A 198 -0.41 -10.87 11.55
N VAL A 199 -0.40 -9.56 11.28
CA VAL A 199 -1.59 -8.73 11.14
C VAL A 199 -1.52 -7.87 9.88
N VAL A 200 -2.65 -7.75 9.19
CA VAL A 200 -2.84 -6.81 8.10
C VAL A 200 -3.95 -5.82 8.46
N GLY A 201 -3.64 -4.53 8.42
CA GLY A 201 -4.59 -3.43 8.49
C GLY A 201 -5.07 -3.03 7.11
N CYS A 202 -6.36 -3.14 6.86
CA CYS A 202 -6.98 -2.81 5.58
C CYS A 202 -7.80 -1.53 5.72
N LEU A 203 -7.37 -0.47 5.04
CA LEU A 203 -8.11 0.78 4.89
C LEU A 203 -9.01 0.71 3.66
N THR A 204 -10.28 0.46 3.90
CA THR A 204 -11.30 0.42 2.85
C THR A 204 -11.92 1.80 2.70
N PHE A 205 -11.94 2.31 1.47
CA PHE A 205 -12.59 3.58 1.12
C PHE A 205 -14.09 3.56 1.51
N GLU A 206 -14.56 4.60 2.18
CA GLU A 206 -15.99 4.80 2.45
C GLU A 206 -16.66 5.43 1.21
N GLN A 207 -17.44 4.66 0.46
CA GLN A 207 -18.18 5.18 -0.70
C GLN A 207 -19.13 6.32 -0.30
N GLY A 208 -19.12 7.43 -1.04
CA GLY A 208 -19.93 8.61 -0.73
C GLY A 208 -19.33 9.51 0.37
N SER A 209 -18.13 9.21 0.86
CA SER A 209 -17.41 10.04 1.84
C SER A 209 -16.67 11.23 1.23
N GLU A 210 -16.71 11.38 -0.10
CA GLU A 210 -16.01 12.41 -0.83
C GLU A 210 -16.41 13.81 -0.36
N GLY A 211 -15.42 14.60 0.02
CA GLY A 211 -15.61 16.02 0.30
C GLY A 211 -15.56 16.87 -0.95
N THR A 212 -15.79 18.17 -0.77
CA THR A 212 -15.66 19.16 -1.85
C THR A 212 -14.24 19.15 -2.43
N PRO A 213 -14.08 18.95 -3.76
CA PRO A 213 -12.76 18.94 -4.38
C PRO A 213 -12.04 20.28 -4.25
N ARG A 214 -10.74 20.21 -4.00
CA ARG A 214 -9.82 21.35 -4.12
C ARG A 214 -9.22 21.38 -5.51
N LYS A 215 -9.28 22.52 -6.18
CA LYS A 215 -8.60 22.71 -7.47
C LYS A 215 -7.11 22.93 -7.26
N CYS A 216 -6.30 22.05 -7.81
CA CYS A 216 -4.84 22.12 -7.75
C CYS A 216 -4.29 22.29 -9.16
N GLN A 217 -3.44 23.30 -9.36
CA GLN A 217 -2.85 23.58 -10.66
C GLN A 217 -1.45 22.98 -10.75
N TYR A 218 -1.19 22.28 -11.85
CA TYR A 218 0.08 21.63 -12.14
C TYR A 218 0.52 21.91 -13.57
N LYS A 219 1.80 21.67 -13.85
CA LYS A 219 2.29 21.49 -15.21
C LYS A 219 2.39 20.01 -15.50
N ASP A 220 1.90 19.58 -16.66
CA ASP A 220 2.10 18.22 -17.15
C ASP A 220 3.51 18.04 -17.75
N ARG A 221 3.74 16.90 -18.42
CA ARG A 221 5.04 16.59 -19.05
C ARG A 221 5.36 17.45 -20.27
N ASP A 222 4.36 18.12 -20.85
CA ASP A 222 4.49 18.99 -22.01
C ASP A 222 4.47 20.48 -21.59
N ASP A 223 4.71 20.77 -20.30
CA ASP A 223 4.61 22.11 -19.69
C ASP A 223 3.22 22.76 -19.76
N LYS A 224 2.17 22.00 -20.08
CA LYS A 224 0.80 22.52 -20.13
C LYS A 224 0.20 22.60 -18.74
N GLN A 225 -0.49 23.70 -18.49
CA GLN A 225 -1.19 23.89 -17.23
C GLN A 225 -2.43 22.99 -17.20
N VAL A 226 -2.51 22.16 -16.16
CA VAL A 226 -3.64 21.28 -15.88
C VAL A 226 -4.21 21.59 -14.51
N THR A 227 -5.53 21.54 -14.40
CA THR A 227 -6.22 21.63 -13.11
C THR A 227 -6.70 20.25 -12.71
N VAL A 228 -6.29 19.80 -11.53
CA VAL A 228 -6.68 18.52 -10.95
C VAL A 228 -7.58 18.78 -9.74
N ASP A 229 -8.71 18.11 -9.71
CA ASP A 229 -9.63 18.09 -8.58
C ASP A 229 -9.10 17.12 -7.52
N TYR A 230 -8.53 17.67 -6.45
CA TYR A 230 -7.99 16.92 -5.32
C TYR A 230 -9.06 16.73 -4.25
N VAL A 231 -9.50 15.49 -4.06
CA VAL A 231 -10.70 15.13 -3.33
C VAL A 231 -10.33 14.56 -1.96
N SER A 232 -10.92 15.10 -0.89
CA SER A 232 -10.82 14.49 0.44
C SER A 232 -11.79 13.32 0.56
N SER A 233 -11.48 12.33 1.39
CA SER A 233 -12.35 11.18 1.62
C SER A 233 -12.16 10.60 3.02
N ARG A 234 -12.84 9.48 3.28
CA ARG A 234 -12.72 8.71 4.52
C ARG A 234 -12.49 7.23 4.21
N TYR A 235 -11.84 6.57 5.15
CA TYR A 235 -11.52 5.16 5.12
C TYR A 235 -11.90 4.51 6.44
N THR A 236 -12.28 3.24 6.39
CA THR A 236 -12.44 2.39 7.57
C THR A 236 -11.23 1.47 7.66
N LEU A 237 -10.52 1.50 8.79
CA LEU A 237 -9.41 0.61 9.08
C LEU A 237 -9.92 -0.60 9.86
N THR A 238 -9.73 -1.79 9.31
CA THR A 238 -10.02 -3.08 9.95
C THR A 238 -8.75 -3.92 10.01
N PHE A 239 -8.56 -4.65 11.11
CA PHE A 239 -7.42 -5.53 11.32
C PHE A 239 -7.80 -6.98 11.11
N TYR A 240 -6.97 -7.70 10.37
CA TYR A 240 -7.13 -9.11 10.05
C TYR A 240 -5.88 -9.89 10.47
N ALA A 241 -6.08 -11.10 10.99
CA ALA A 241 -4.99 -12.05 11.18
C ALA A 241 -4.50 -12.52 9.81
N ALA A 242 -3.24 -12.27 9.49
CA ALA A 242 -2.71 -12.47 8.14
C ALA A 242 -2.82 -13.94 7.69
N ARG A 243 -2.59 -14.88 8.62
CA ARG A 243 -2.55 -16.32 8.34
C ARG A 243 -3.92 -16.95 8.15
N THR A 244 -4.95 -16.44 8.84
CA THR A 244 -6.31 -17.01 8.79
C THR A 244 -7.28 -16.17 7.97
N GLY A 245 -6.98 -14.89 7.73
CA GLY A 245 -7.87 -13.94 7.08
C GLY A 245 -9.01 -13.46 8.00
N GLU A 246 -9.02 -13.88 9.27
CA GLU A 246 -10.08 -13.54 10.21
C GLU A 246 -9.96 -12.09 10.68
N LYS A 247 -11.10 -11.42 10.82
CA LYS A 247 -11.17 -10.10 11.42
C LYS A 247 -10.89 -10.21 12.92
N ILE A 248 -9.88 -9.47 13.39
CA ILE A 248 -9.41 -9.50 14.78
C ILE A 248 -9.59 -8.17 15.50
N GLY A 249 -9.94 -7.10 14.80
CA GLY A 249 -10.17 -5.80 15.41
C GLY A 249 -10.56 -4.70 14.43
N GLU A 250 -10.93 -3.55 14.99
CA GLU A 250 -11.25 -2.34 14.25
C GLU A 250 -10.30 -1.21 14.66
N GLY A 251 -9.69 -0.56 13.67
CA GLY A 251 -8.92 0.67 13.85
C GLY A 251 -9.78 1.94 13.76
N GLY A 252 -11.03 1.80 13.33
CA GLY A 252 -11.97 2.90 13.21
C GLY A 252 -11.80 3.71 11.93
N ARG A 253 -12.27 4.95 11.95
CA ARG A 253 -12.29 5.82 10.78
C ARG A 253 -10.98 6.62 10.66
N VAL A 254 -10.41 6.61 9.46
CA VAL A 254 -9.24 7.40 9.07
C VAL A 254 -9.65 8.40 8.01
N ASN A 255 -9.37 9.67 8.25
CA ASN A 255 -9.64 10.73 7.27
C ASN A 255 -8.50 10.81 6.24
N ALA A 256 -8.84 11.18 5.01
CA ALA A 256 -7.90 11.51 3.95
C ALA A 256 -8.10 12.99 3.57
N PRO A 257 -7.42 13.93 4.26
CA PRO A 257 -7.67 15.35 4.08
C PRO A 257 -7.03 15.93 2.80
N ALA A 258 -7.80 16.71 2.03
CA ALA A 258 -7.33 17.46 0.86
C ALA A 258 -7.01 18.93 1.20
N VAL A 259 -6.38 19.17 2.36
CA VAL A 259 -6.16 20.53 2.93
C VAL A 259 -5.06 21.33 2.25
N ARG A 260 -4.23 20.70 1.41
CA ARG A 260 -3.19 21.34 0.59
C ARG A 260 -2.98 20.55 -0.70
N CYS A 261 -2.62 21.25 -1.77
CA CYS A 261 -2.22 20.58 -3.02
C CYS A 261 -0.83 19.95 -2.81
N PRO A 262 -0.66 18.65 -3.08
CA PRO A 262 0.66 18.02 -3.01
C PRO A 262 1.58 18.59 -4.10
N SER A 263 2.89 18.57 -3.89
CA SER A 263 3.87 19.06 -4.89
C SER A 263 3.87 18.21 -6.17
N PHE A 264 3.61 16.91 -6.01
CA PHE A 264 3.46 15.95 -7.10
C PHE A 264 2.20 15.15 -6.89
N ILE A 265 1.48 14.86 -7.97
CA ILE A 265 0.21 14.14 -7.91
C ILE A 265 0.12 13.13 -9.05
N SER A 266 -0.37 11.94 -8.72
CA SER A 266 -0.91 11.01 -9.71
C SER A 266 -2.42 11.18 -9.73
N TYR A 267 -2.98 11.32 -10.92
CA TYR A 267 -4.40 11.62 -11.12
C TYR A 267 -4.91 10.84 -12.32
N ASN A 268 -6.23 10.64 -12.36
CA ASN A 268 -6.91 10.04 -13.49
C ASN A 268 -7.04 11.08 -14.61
N LYS A 269 -6.48 10.77 -15.79
CA LYS A 269 -6.45 11.71 -16.92
C LYS A 269 -7.81 11.92 -17.59
N GLU A 270 -8.77 11.02 -17.39
CA GLU A 270 -10.11 11.11 -17.97
C GLU A 270 -11.00 12.01 -17.11
N THR A 271 -10.93 11.86 -15.78
CA THR A 271 -11.77 12.61 -14.84
C THR A 271 -11.08 13.87 -14.29
N MET A 272 -9.77 14.00 -14.47
CA MET A 272 -8.93 15.04 -13.86
C MET A 272 -9.02 15.04 -12.33
N ARG A 273 -9.31 13.89 -11.71
CA ARG A 273 -9.42 13.75 -10.25
C ARG A 273 -8.24 12.99 -9.65
N ALA A 274 -7.94 13.32 -8.42
CA ALA A 274 -7.04 12.58 -7.55
C ALA A 274 -7.60 12.56 -6.13
N TYR A 275 -7.39 11.45 -5.42
CA TYR A 275 -7.87 11.29 -4.05
C TYR A 275 -6.74 11.51 -3.06
N ALA A 276 -7.06 12.18 -1.96
CA ALA A 276 -6.15 12.34 -0.84
C ALA A 276 -5.80 10.96 -0.25
N GLN A 277 -4.58 10.86 0.26
CA GLN A 277 -4.13 9.65 0.95
C GLN A 277 -4.68 9.66 2.38
N PRO A 278 -4.98 8.50 2.97
CA PRO A 278 -5.34 8.42 4.39
C PRO A 278 -4.24 9.04 5.26
N ASP A 279 -4.62 9.79 6.29
CA ASP A 279 -3.71 10.49 7.17
C ASP A 279 -2.81 9.50 7.94
N SER A 280 -1.50 9.56 7.70
CA SER A 280 -0.54 8.63 8.30
C SER A 280 -0.54 8.70 9.82
N GLY A 281 -0.70 9.89 10.43
CA GLY A 281 -0.73 10.04 11.88
C GLY A 281 -1.95 9.36 12.52
N ALA A 282 -3.11 9.44 11.87
CA ALA A 282 -4.31 8.73 12.30
C ALA A 282 -4.17 7.20 12.17
N ILE A 283 -3.49 6.71 11.12
CA ILE A 283 -3.18 5.28 11.01
C ILE A 283 -2.24 4.85 12.14
N GLU A 284 -1.17 5.60 12.41
CA GLU A 284 -0.23 5.30 13.49
C GLU A 284 -0.91 5.28 14.85
N LEU A 285 -1.78 6.26 15.13
CA LEU A 285 -2.54 6.29 16.38
C LEU A 285 -3.45 5.07 16.53
N ALA A 286 -4.10 4.62 15.44
CA ALA A 286 -4.93 3.43 15.45
C ALA A 286 -4.10 2.15 15.67
N LEU A 287 -2.91 2.07 15.06
CA LEU A 287 -1.97 0.96 15.24
C LEU A 287 -1.38 0.92 16.65
N ASP A 288 -0.96 2.07 17.20
CA ASP A 288 -0.49 2.20 18.57
C ASP A 288 -1.57 1.69 19.55
N LYS A 289 -2.82 2.10 19.36
CA LYS A 289 -3.96 1.65 20.17
C LYS A 289 -4.24 0.15 20.02
N PHE A 290 -4.13 -0.38 18.80
CA PHE A 290 -4.36 -1.81 18.56
C PHE A 290 -3.26 -2.69 19.14
N THR A 291 -2.02 -2.22 19.15
CA THR A 291 -0.83 -3.00 19.51
C THR A 291 -0.29 -2.75 20.93
N SER A 292 -0.92 -1.83 21.67
CA SER A 292 -0.61 -1.52 23.08
C SER A 292 -0.92 -2.66 24.04
#